data_AF-A0A162CH26-F1
#
_entry.id   AF-A0A162CH26-F1
#
_cell.length_a   1.000
_cell.length_b   1.000
_cell.length_c   1.000
_cell.angle_alpha   90.00
_cell.angle_beta   90.00
_cell.angle_gamma   90.00
#
_symmetry.space_group_name_H-M   'P 1'
#
loop_
_entity.id
_entity.type
_entity.pdbx_description
1 polymer ?
#
loop_
_entity_poly.entity_id
_entity_poly.type
_entity_poly.pdbx_seq_one_letter_code
_entity_poly.pdbx_strand_id
1 'polypeptide(L)'
;MATLERRLQKNFFTYIAKTYGHLPNIIYELYNEPGSGVRWESQIKPYAETVIKTIRTIDRDNLIVVGTPFWDMGVVQAALSPIEGQRNIAYTLHFYFQGQMLRFAAQMAYRLGLPMFVTEYGVWSLDGDWDSGKRELDTWWALLDRLELSYCNWGMYDLEEQPAMLLNGTPIAHVADPKWMTTYGQYIQAKLKGQDN
;
A
#
# COMPACT_ATOMS: atom_id res chain seq x y z
N MET A 1 -18.38 -3.09 12.65
CA MET A 1 -18.30 -4.04 11.52
C MET A 1 -19.23 -5.20 11.78
N ALA A 2 -20.13 -5.47 10.84
CA ALA A 2 -21.13 -6.51 10.99
C ALA A 2 -20.47 -7.89 11.10
N THR A 3 -21.07 -8.82 11.83
CA THR A 3 -20.54 -10.17 12.09
C THR A 3 -20.24 -10.96 10.81
N LEU A 4 -20.94 -10.65 9.71
CA LEU A 4 -20.76 -11.27 8.41
C LEU A 4 -19.43 -10.89 7.74
N GLU A 5 -19.09 -9.61 7.69
CA GLU A 5 -17.86 -9.10 7.04
C GLU A 5 -16.63 -9.76 7.65
N ARG A 6 -16.58 -9.80 9.00
CA ARG A 6 -15.50 -10.44 9.74
C ARG A 6 -15.40 -11.94 9.46
N ARG A 7 -16.52 -12.63 9.22
CA ARG A 7 -16.53 -14.05 8.85
C ARG A 7 -15.99 -14.24 7.43
N LEU A 8 -16.42 -13.40 6.48
CA LEU A 8 -15.97 -13.48 5.09
C LEU A 8 -14.47 -13.22 4.96
N GLN A 9 -13.95 -12.21 5.66
CA GLN A 9 -12.52 -11.90 5.71
C GLN A 9 -11.70 -13.07 6.28
N LYS A 10 -12.12 -13.64 7.43
CA LYS A 10 -11.46 -14.81 8.00
C LYS A 10 -11.46 -15.99 7.04
N ASN A 11 -12.58 -16.25 6.36
CA ASN A 11 -12.66 -17.34 5.39
C ASN A 11 -11.73 -17.11 4.20
N PHE A 12 -11.68 -15.88 3.67
CA PHE A 12 -10.78 -15.51 2.58
C PHE A 12 -9.31 -15.72 2.96
N PHE A 13 -8.84 -15.13 4.07
CA PHE A 13 -7.45 -15.26 4.49
C PHE A 13 -7.09 -16.71 4.88
N THR A 14 -8.02 -17.45 5.50
CA THR A 14 -7.83 -18.89 5.78
C THR A 14 -7.65 -19.68 4.49
N TYR A 15 -8.45 -19.38 3.46
CA TYR A 15 -8.33 -20.04 2.16
C TYR A 15 -6.98 -19.73 1.52
N ILE A 16 -6.58 -18.46 1.42
CA ILE A 16 -5.29 -18.07 0.84
C ILE A 16 -4.12 -18.68 1.62
N ALA A 17 -4.14 -18.63 2.95
CA ALA A 17 -3.07 -19.21 3.77
C ALA A 17 -2.95 -20.74 3.61
N LYS A 18 -4.07 -21.46 3.53
CA LYS A 18 -4.05 -22.92 3.29
C LYS A 18 -3.51 -23.26 1.91
N THR A 19 -3.89 -22.49 0.90
CA THR A 19 -3.53 -22.78 -0.49
C THR A 19 -2.10 -22.35 -0.79
N TYR A 20 -1.66 -21.19 -0.29
CA TYR A 20 -0.42 -20.54 -0.74
C TYR A 20 0.52 -20.10 0.39
N GLY A 21 0.14 -20.24 1.67
CA GLY A 21 0.96 -19.72 2.79
C GLY A 21 2.30 -20.44 3.00
N HIS A 22 2.54 -21.54 2.28
CA HIS A 22 3.85 -22.20 2.23
C HIS A 22 4.79 -21.59 1.18
N LEU A 23 4.30 -20.67 0.35
CA LEU A 23 5.07 -19.97 -0.68
C LEU A 23 5.57 -18.63 -0.13
N PRO A 24 6.86 -18.28 -0.35
CA PRO A 24 7.44 -17.03 0.15
C PRO A 24 6.95 -15.78 -0.63
N ASN A 25 6.17 -15.97 -1.69
CA ASN A 25 5.71 -14.91 -2.58
C ASN A 25 4.51 -14.14 -2.03
N ILE A 26 3.85 -14.64 -0.98
CA ILE A 26 2.61 -14.07 -0.48
C ILE A 26 2.89 -12.94 0.52
N ILE A 27 2.28 -11.79 0.26
CA ILE A 27 2.15 -10.69 1.22
C ILE A 27 0.65 -10.49 1.45
N TYR A 28 0.23 -10.44 2.70
CA TYR A 28 -1.18 -10.23 3.06
C TYR A 28 -1.43 -8.77 3.42
N GLU A 29 -2.28 -8.08 2.68
CA GLU A 29 -2.81 -6.77 3.09
C GLU A 29 -4.21 -6.93 3.67
N LEU A 30 -4.38 -6.62 4.97
CA LEU A 30 -5.58 -7.05 5.71
C LEU A 30 -6.81 -6.17 5.49
N TYR A 31 -6.57 -4.89 5.17
CA TYR A 31 -7.57 -3.86 4.97
C TYR A 31 -6.84 -2.72 4.26
N ASN A 32 -7.20 -2.46 2.99
CA ASN A 32 -6.66 -1.37 2.17
C ASN A 32 -6.77 -0.04 2.92
N GLU A 33 -7.92 0.65 2.83
CA GLU A 33 -8.04 2.01 3.35
C GLU A 33 -9.09 2.15 4.47
N PRO A 34 -8.70 2.08 5.75
CA PRO A 34 -9.54 2.49 6.85
C PRO A 34 -9.92 3.98 6.75
N GLY A 35 -11.18 4.25 6.41
CA GLY A 35 -11.67 5.63 6.24
C GLY A 35 -11.63 6.48 7.52
N SER A 36 -11.92 7.78 7.40
CA SER A 36 -11.76 8.80 8.47
C SER A 36 -12.51 8.53 9.79
N GLY A 37 -13.57 7.71 9.76
CA GLY A 37 -14.34 7.31 10.92
C GLY A 37 -13.81 6.07 11.65
N VAL A 38 -12.82 5.37 11.09
CA VAL A 38 -12.28 4.11 11.64
C VAL A 38 -11.07 4.41 12.51
N ARG A 39 -11.13 4.03 13.79
CA ARG A 39 -10.08 4.33 14.78
C ARG A 39 -9.09 3.18 14.95
N TRP A 40 -7.81 3.53 15.14
CA TRP A 40 -6.72 2.56 15.34
C TRP A 40 -7.02 1.60 16.50
N GLU A 41 -7.11 2.13 17.72
CA GLU A 41 -7.23 1.33 18.95
C GLU A 41 -8.51 0.50 19.06
N SER A 42 -9.65 1.09 18.69
CA SER A 42 -10.94 0.45 18.95
C SER A 42 -11.46 -0.38 17.78
N GLN A 43 -10.86 -0.25 16.59
CA GLN A 43 -11.38 -0.90 15.38
C GLN A 43 -10.30 -1.59 14.56
N ILE A 44 -9.25 -0.89 14.13
CA ILE A 44 -8.27 -1.44 13.17
C ILE A 44 -7.35 -2.46 13.84
N LYS A 45 -6.70 -2.08 14.95
CA LYS A 45 -5.77 -2.96 15.68
C LYS A 45 -6.43 -4.25 16.17
N PRO A 46 -7.60 -4.23 16.86
CA PRO A 46 -8.27 -5.47 17.28
C PRO A 46 -8.73 -6.35 16.12
N TYR A 47 -9.12 -5.74 14.99
CA TYR A 47 -9.43 -6.46 13.77
C TYR A 47 -8.18 -7.15 13.21
N ALA A 48 -7.10 -6.41 13.04
CA ALA A 48 -5.84 -6.92 12.50
C ALA A 48 -5.30 -8.06 13.34
N GLU A 49 -5.23 -7.91 14.67
CA GLU A 49 -4.78 -8.98 15.59
C GLU A 49 -5.62 -10.25 15.45
N THR A 50 -6.93 -10.12 15.27
CA THR A 50 -7.84 -11.26 15.06
C THR A 50 -7.54 -12.00 13.76
N VAL A 51 -7.30 -11.26 12.67
CA VAL A 51 -7.01 -11.84 11.35
C VAL A 51 -5.59 -12.40 11.30
N ILE A 52 -4.60 -11.70 11.85
CA ILE A 52 -3.21 -12.17 12.01
C ILE A 52 -3.21 -13.50 12.75
N LYS A 53 -3.89 -13.59 13.90
CA LYS A 53 -3.98 -14.86 14.64
C LYS A 53 -4.57 -15.99 13.79
N THR A 54 -5.55 -15.67 12.94
CA THR A 54 -6.15 -16.66 12.03
C THR A 54 -5.13 -17.13 11.00
N ILE A 55 -4.44 -16.21 10.31
CA ILE A 55 -3.40 -16.52 9.33
C ILE A 55 -2.27 -17.33 9.98
N ARG A 56 -1.76 -16.89 11.14
CA ARG A 56 -0.64 -17.50 11.87
C ARG A 56 -0.91 -18.91 12.41
N THR A 57 -2.17 -19.37 12.41
CA THR A 57 -2.46 -20.81 12.66
C THR A 57 -2.02 -21.72 11.51
N ILE A 58 -1.81 -21.16 10.31
CA ILE A 58 -1.53 -21.88 9.06
C ILE A 58 -0.19 -21.43 8.47
N ASP A 59 -0.02 -20.12 8.29
CA ASP A 59 1.18 -19.49 7.71
C ASP A 59 1.91 -18.69 8.79
N ARG A 60 3.08 -19.16 9.20
CA ARG A 60 3.79 -18.63 10.37
C ARG A 60 4.68 -17.42 10.08
N ASP A 61 5.00 -17.11 8.82
CA ASP A 61 6.16 -16.24 8.53
C ASP A 61 5.96 -15.26 7.37
N ASN A 62 5.01 -15.45 6.44
CA ASN A 62 4.82 -14.47 5.37
C ASN A 62 4.46 -13.07 5.90
N LEU A 63 4.87 -12.03 5.18
CA LEU A 63 4.65 -10.64 5.57
C LEU A 63 3.14 -10.33 5.61
N ILE A 64 2.72 -9.65 6.67
CA ILE A 64 1.38 -9.11 6.80
C ILE A 64 1.48 -7.58 6.90
N VAL A 65 0.77 -6.88 6.03
CA VAL A 65 0.66 -5.42 6.00
C VAL A 65 -0.71 -5.02 6.54
N VAL A 66 -0.72 -4.08 7.49
CA VAL A 66 -1.92 -3.62 8.19
C VAL A 66 -2.22 -2.17 7.84
N GLY A 67 -3.41 -1.92 7.30
CA GLY A 67 -3.91 -0.59 7.03
C GLY A 67 -3.88 0.33 8.26
N THR A 68 -3.68 1.62 8.05
CA THR A 68 -3.67 2.65 9.08
C THR A 68 -4.85 3.63 8.90
N PRO A 69 -5.23 4.41 9.94
CA PRO A 69 -6.37 5.32 9.84
C PRO A 69 -6.25 6.35 8.70
N PHE A 70 -7.38 6.94 8.31
CA PHE A 70 -7.44 8.05 7.34
C PHE A 70 -6.90 7.66 5.96
N TRP A 71 -7.40 6.56 5.38
CA TRP A 71 -6.92 6.05 4.08
C TRP A 71 -5.40 5.88 4.10
N ASP A 72 -4.91 5.19 5.13
CA ASP A 72 -3.50 4.88 5.36
C ASP A 72 -2.55 6.06 5.53
N MET A 73 -3.07 7.23 5.89
CA MET A 73 -2.24 8.38 6.26
C MET A 73 -1.88 8.39 7.76
N GLY A 74 -2.48 7.52 8.56
CA GLY A 74 -2.43 7.48 10.03
C GLY A 74 -1.27 6.68 10.61
N VAL A 75 -0.11 6.66 9.95
CA VAL A 75 1.05 5.85 10.36
C VAL A 75 1.63 6.22 11.73
N VAL A 76 1.52 7.49 12.14
CA VAL A 76 2.01 7.91 13.47
C VAL A 76 1.14 7.32 14.58
N GLN A 77 -0.17 7.20 14.39
CA GLN A 77 -1.05 6.55 15.38
C GLN A 77 -0.69 5.07 15.55
N ALA A 78 -0.41 4.37 14.44
CA ALA A 78 0.04 2.98 14.49
C ALA A 78 1.41 2.85 15.16
N ALA A 79 2.34 3.78 14.89
CA ALA A 79 3.68 3.80 15.49
C ALA A 79 3.67 3.97 17.01
N LEU A 80 2.70 4.72 17.55
CA LEU A 80 2.56 4.94 18.99
C LEU A 80 1.94 3.74 19.73
N SER A 81 1.30 2.81 19.01
CA SER A 81 0.66 1.63 19.58
C SER A 81 0.68 0.48 18.57
N PRO A 82 1.87 -0.05 18.25
CA PRO A 82 2.01 -1.10 17.25
C PRO A 82 1.35 -2.40 17.74
N ILE A 83 1.10 -3.32 16.81
CA ILE A 83 0.76 -4.71 17.11
C ILE A 83 1.98 -5.40 17.73
N GLU A 84 1.79 -5.99 18.90
CA GLU A 84 2.86 -6.63 19.68
C GLU A 84 2.74 -8.16 19.66
N GLY A 85 3.84 -8.84 19.99
CA GLY A 85 3.88 -10.32 20.08
C GLY A 85 3.72 -11.05 18.75
N GLN A 86 3.82 -10.33 17.63
CA GLN A 86 3.77 -10.87 16.27
C GLN A 86 5.07 -10.55 15.52
N ARG A 87 5.41 -11.35 14.52
CA ARG A 87 6.57 -11.14 13.64
C ARG A 87 6.11 -10.88 12.21
N ASN A 88 6.98 -10.23 11.44
CA ASN A 88 6.79 -9.88 10.03
C ASN A 88 5.47 -9.14 9.80
N ILE A 89 5.29 -8.06 10.56
CA ILE A 89 4.18 -7.12 10.43
C ILE A 89 4.73 -5.79 9.92
N ALA A 90 4.15 -5.28 8.84
CA ALA A 90 4.35 -3.92 8.35
C ALA A 90 3.02 -3.16 8.35
N TYR A 91 3.08 -1.86 8.13
CA TYR A 91 1.92 -0.97 8.18
C TYR A 91 1.81 -0.16 6.89
N THR A 92 0.58 -0.02 6.41
CA THR A 92 0.31 0.65 5.14
C THR A 92 0.47 2.17 5.26
N LEU A 93 1.12 2.76 4.27
CA LEU A 93 1.14 4.19 4.00
C LEU A 93 0.68 4.45 2.57
N HIS A 94 -0.40 5.21 2.35
CA HIS A 94 -0.80 5.63 1.00
C HIS A 94 -0.59 7.12 0.76
N PHE A 95 -0.28 7.49 -0.48
CA PHE A 95 -0.25 8.87 -0.93
C PHE A 95 -0.58 9.00 -2.43
N TYR A 96 -1.18 10.13 -2.79
CA TYR A 96 -1.42 10.56 -4.17
C TYR A 96 -0.80 11.94 -4.43
N PHE A 97 -1.45 13.03 -4.00
CA PHE A 97 -0.92 14.40 -4.10
C PHE A 97 -0.67 14.99 -2.71
N GLN A 98 -0.32 14.14 -1.75
CA GLN A 98 -0.14 14.54 -0.37
C GLN A 98 1.26 15.11 -0.18
N GLY A 99 1.31 16.39 0.21
CA GLY A 99 2.52 17.17 0.36
C GLY A 99 3.36 16.86 1.62
N GLN A 100 4.18 17.85 1.97
CA GLN A 100 5.21 17.78 3.00
C GLN A 100 4.77 17.22 4.37
N MET A 101 3.52 17.44 4.78
CA MET A 101 3.00 16.97 6.08
C MET A 101 2.97 15.45 6.18
N LEU A 102 2.56 14.73 5.14
CA LEU A 102 2.52 13.27 5.17
C LEU A 102 3.93 12.68 5.10
N ARG A 103 4.83 13.30 4.32
CA ARG A 103 6.27 12.95 4.33
C ARG A 103 6.89 13.12 5.72
N PHE A 104 6.50 14.14 6.46
CA PHE A 104 6.93 14.32 7.85
C PHE A 104 6.38 13.22 8.76
N ALA A 105 5.10 12.88 8.62
CA ALA A 105 4.47 11.80 9.38
C ALA A 105 5.16 10.43 9.12
N ALA A 106 5.48 10.11 7.85
CA ALA A 106 6.23 8.91 7.49
C ALA A 106 7.62 8.87 8.16
N GLN A 107 8.37 9.98 8.11
CA GLN A 107 9.67 10.07 8.80
C GLN A 107 9.54 9.92 10.32
N MET A 108 8.47 10.46 10.92
CA MET A 108 8.21 10.31 12.34
C MET A 108 7.90 8.85 12.71
N ALA A 109 7.02 8.19 11.96
CA ALA A 109 6.71 6.76 12.16
C ALA A 109 7.94 5.87 11.98
N TYR A 110 8.78 6.14 10.97
CA TYR A 110 10.06 5.45 10.78
C TYR A 110 10.99 5.62 11.99
N ARG A 111 11.14 6.85 12.52
CA ARG A 111 11.96 7.12 13.72
C ARG A 111 11.41 6.48 14.99
N LEU A 112 10.11 6.26 15.05
CA LEU A 112 9.46 5.49 16.12
C LEU A 112 9.62 3.97 15.95
N GLY A 113 10.28 3.52 14.86
CA GLY A 113 10.59 2.12 14.60
C GLY A 113 9.48 1.32 13.93
N LEU A 114 8.49 1.98 13.31
CA LEU A 114 7.40 1.31 12.63
C LEU A 114 7.83 0.82 11.23
N PRO A 115 7.81 -0.50 10.93
CA PRO A 115 8.06 -0.99 9.57
C PRO A 115 6.89 -0.60 8.66
N MET A 116 7.15 0.06 7.54
CA MET A 116 6.09 0.52 6.63
C MET A 116 6.21 -0.12 5.24
N PHE A 117 5.10 -0.23 4.54
CA PHE A 117 5.02 -0.59 3.13
C PHE A 117 4.02 0.37 2.46
N VAL A 118 4.41 1.00 1.37
CA VAL A 118 3.49 1.81 0.54
C VAL A 118 2.79 0.89 -0.46
N THR A 119 1.71 0.23 -0.06
CA THR A 119 1.01 -0.74 -0.94
C THR A 119 0.24 -0.06 -2.06
N GLU A 120 0.01 1.25 -1.95
CA GLU A 120 -0.60 2.08 -2.99
C GLU A 120 -0.01 3.49 -2.99
N TYR A 121 0.36 3.98 -4.17
CA TYR A 121 0.56 5.41 -4.40
C TYR A 121 0.20 5.84 -5.81
N GLY A 122 -0.15 7.11 -5.98
CA GLY A 122 -0.30 7.74 -7.29
C GLY A 122 0.09 9.21 -7.28
N VAL A 123 -0.26 9.95 -8.32
CA VAL A 123 -0.25 11.42 -8.32
C VAL A 123 -1.25 11.90 -9.37
N TRP A 124 -1.85 13.07 -9.17
CA TRP A 124 -2.66 13.74 -10.20
C TRP A 124 -1.85 14.90 -10.79
N SER A 125 -2.11 15.23 -12.05
CA SER A 125 -1.68 16.50 -12.62
C SER A 125 -2.59 17.60 -12.11
N LEU A 126 -2.03 18.60 -11.42
CA LEU A 126 -2.79 19.83 -11.16
C LEU A 126 -2.96 20.57 -12.50
N ASP A 127 -4.21 20.85 -12.88
CA ASP A 127 -4.57 21.70 -14.04
C ASP A 127 -3.89 21.34 -15.38
N GLY A 128 -3.53 20.06 -15.58
CA GLY A 128 -2.82 19.59 -16.77
C GLY A 128 -1.30 19.83 -16.77
N ASP A 129 -0.72 20.40 -15.70
CA ASP A 129 0.73 20.45 -15.49
C ASP A 129 1.28 19.12 -14.94
N TRP A 130 1.62 18.21 -15.87
CA TRP A 130 2.25 16.94 -15.53
C TRP A 130 3.61 17.12 -14.83
N ASP A 131 4.30 18.24 -15.02
CA ASP A 131 5.60 18.48 -14.37
C ASP A 131 5.46 18.64 -12.86
N SER A 132 4.33 19.17 -12.37
CA SER A 132 4.03 19.22 -10.94
C SER A 132 3.93 17.82 -10.31
N GLY A 133 3.23 16.91 -10.97
CA GLY A 133 3.07 15.52 -10.54
C GLY A 133 4.41 14.78 -10.49
N LYS A 134 5.26 14.94 -11.51
CA LYS A 134 6.61 14.36 -11.53
C LYS A 134 7.46 14.84 -10.37
N ARG A 135 7.51 16.16 -10.10
CA ARG A 135 8.31 16.71 -8.98
C ARG A 135 7.87 16.16 -7.63
N GLU A 136 6.57 15.98 -7.45
CA GLU A 136 6.02 15.41 -6.22
C GLU A 136 6.37 13.92 -6.09
N LEU A 137 6.24 13.13 -7.17
CA LEU A 137 6.67 11.73 -7.21
C LEU A 137 8.17 11.58 -6.93
N ASP A 138 9.02 12.39 -7.56
CA ASP A 138 10.47 12.33 -7.38
C ASP A 138 10.86 12.61 -5.92
N THR A 139 10.16 13.56 -5.30
CA THR A 139 10.35 13.89 -3.88
C THR A 139 9.93 12.74 -2.97
N TRP A 140 8.80 12.08 -3.29
CA TRP A 140 8.35 10.90 -2.57
C TRP A 140 9.30 9.72 -2.74
N TRP A 141 9.67 9.36 -3.96
CA TRP A 141 10.60 8.26 -4.21
C TRP A 141 11.95 8.46 -3.53
N ALA A 142 12.53 9.66 -3.58
CA ALA A 142 13.78 9.94 -2.87
C ALA A 142 13.64 9.73 -1.35
N LEU A 143 12.47 10.04 -0.77
CA LEU A 143 12.19 9.75 0.63
C LEU A 143 12.04 8.24 0.88
N LEU A 144 11.23 7.54 0.08
CA LEU A 144 10.97 6.11 0.26
C LEU A 144 12.25 5.29 0.09
N ASP A 145 13.05 5.58 -0.92
CA ASP A 145 14.35 4.94 -1.16
C ASP A 145 15.30 5.17 0.04
N ARG A 146 15.35 6.41 0.57
CA ARG A 146 16.16 6.73 1.75
C ARG A 146 15.69 6.03 3.03
N LEU A 147 14.38 5.78 3.15
CA LEU A 147 13.79 5.08 4.30
C LEU A 147 13.72 3.55 4.07
N GLU A 148 14.20 3.06 2.93
CA GLU A 148 14.16 1.65 2.53
C GLU A 148 12.73 1.07 2.54
N LEU A 149 11.75 1.85 2.08
CA LEU A 149 10.35 1.43 2.03
C LEU A 149 9.99 0.90 0.65
N SER A 150 9.39 -0.28 0.60
CA SER A 150 8.77 -0.82 -0.62
C SER A 150 7.55 0.01 -1.05
N TYR A 151 7.30 0.11 -2.36
CA TYR A 151 6.15 0.82 -2.90
C TYR A 151 5.53 0.19 -4.16
N CYS A 152 4.20 0.28 -4.27
CA CYS A 152 3.41 -0.20 -5.39
C CYS A 152 2.54 0.92 -5.97
N ASN A 153 2.58 1.12 -7.28
CA ASN A 153 1.85 2.19 -7.95
C ASN A 153 0.39 1.81 -8.25
N TRP A 154 -0.52 2.77 -8.10
CA TRP A 154 -1.88 2.76 -8.62
C TRP A 154 -1.97 3.55 -9.93
N GLY A 155 -2.48 2.99 -11.03
CA GLY A 155 -2.69 1.56 -11.22
C GLY A 155 -2.71 1.10 -12.67
N MET A 156 -2.58 -0.21 -12.85
CA MET A 156 -2.57 -0.89 -14.14
C MET A 156 -4.00 -1.08 -14.68
N TYR A 157 -4.58 -0.03 -15.25
CA TYR A 157 -5.91 -0.02 -15.85
C TYR A 157 -6.00 1.07 -16.94
N ASP A 158 -7.06 1.03 -17.76
CA ASP A 158 -7.24 1.83 -18.98
C ASP A 158 -8.44 2.80 -18.93
N LEU A 159 -8.87 3.17 -17.73
CA LEU A 159 -9.87 4.22 -17.51
C LEU A 159 -9.28 5.61 -17.85
N GLU A 160 -10.12 6.53 -18.29
CA GLU A 160 -9.73 7.91 -18.61
C GLU A 160 -9.58 8.77 -17.34
N GLU A 161 -8.63 8.42 -16.47
CA GLU A 161 -8.33 9.17 -15.23
C GLU A 161 -6.82 9.23 -14.95
N GLN A 162 -6.43 10.15 -14.06
CA GLN A 162 -5.05 10.60 -13.96
C GLN A 162 -4.03 9.71 -13.20
N PRO A 163 -4.39 8.57 -12.57
CA PRO A 163 -3.41 7.53 -12.27
C PRO A 163 -3.46 6.31 -13.21
N ALA A 164 -4.21 6.36 -14.31
CA ALA A 164 -4.24 5.25 -15.25
C ALA A 164 -2.87 5.05 -15.91
N MET A 165 -2.26 3.88 -15.74
CA MET A 165 -1.01 3.54 -16.41
C MET A 165 -1.20 3.23 -17.90
N LEU A 166 -2.39 2.78 -18.32
CA LEU A 166 -2.66 2.31 -19.68
C LEU A 166 -3.53 3.29 -20.47
N LEU A 167 -3.30 3.36 -21.79
CA LEU A 167 -4.18 4.07 -22.71
C LEU A 167 -5.52 3.34 -22.82
N ASN A 168 -6.61 4.08 -22.97
CA ASN A 168 -7.95 3.49 -23.13
C ASN A 168 -7.99 2.47 -24.28
N GLY A 169 -8.54 1.29 -24.01
CA GLY A 169 -8.64 0.20 -25.00
C GLY A 169 -7.36 -0.62 -25.14
N THR A 170 -6.42 -0.53 -24.20
CA THR A 170 -5.20 -1.35 -24.21
C THR A 170 -5.54 -2.84 -24.11
N PRO A 171 -5.14 -3.68 -25.10
CA PRO A 171 -5.35 -5.12 -25.01
C PRO A 171 -4.52 -5.74 -23.89
N ILE A 172 -5.04 -6.79 -23.24
CA ILE A 172 -4.35 -7.54 -22.17
C ILE A 172 -2.95 -8.00 -22.60
N ALA A 173 -2.78 -8.38 -23.87
CA ALA A 173 -1.49 -8.80 -24.42
C ALA A 173 -0.42 -7.68 -24.47
N HIS A 174 -0.81 -6.42 -24.24
CA HIS A 174 0.02 -5.24 -24.40
C HIS A 174 0.21 -4.42 -23.11
N VAL A 175 -0.26 -4.89 -21.94
CA VAL A 175 -0.14 -4.17 -20.66
C VAL A 175 1.31 -3.89 -20.22
N ALA A 176 2.29 -4.57 -20.81
CA ALA A 176 3.72 -4.36 -20.56
C ALA A 176 4.44 -3.55 -21.66
N ASP A 177 3.77 -3.23 -22.77
CA ASP A 177 4.35 -2.46 -23.88
C ASP A 177 4.23 -0.96 -23.62
N PRO A 178 5.35 -0.21 -23.50
CA PRO A 178 5.31 1.24 -23.25
C PRO A 178 4.47 2.04 -24.26
N LYS A 179 4.28 1.54 -25.49
CA LYS A 179 3.44 2.19 -26.51
C LYS A 179 1.96 2.26 -26.13
N TRP A 180 1.53 1.39 -25.23
CA TRP A 180 0.16 1.31 -24.72
C TRP A 180 0.02 1.93 -23.32
N MET A 181 1.07 2.59 -22.83
CA MET A 181 1.07 3.27 -21.55
C MET A 181 0.83 4.76 -21.71
N THR A 182 0.15 5.37 -20.75
CA THR A 182 0.06 6.84 -20.63
C THR A 182 1.44 7.42 -20.33
N THR A 183 1.59 8.75 -20.45
CA THR A 183 2.81 9.45 -20.01
C THR A 183 3.12 9.16 -18.54
N TYR A 184 2.10 9.05 -17.69
CA TYR A 184 2.22 8.63 -16.29
C TYR A 184 2.75 7.20 -16.18
N GLY A 185 2.12 6.23 -16.86
CA GLY A 185 2.54 4.82 -16.83
C GLY A 185 3.97 4.61 -17.32
N GLN A 186 4.38 5.31 -18.38
CA GLN A 186 5.77 5.29 -18.86
C GLN A 186 6.75 5.84 -17.82
N TYR A 187 6.38 6.89 -17.10
CA TYR A 187 7.21 7.48 -16.04
C TYR A 187 7.41 6.52 -14.87
N ILE A 188 6.33 5.90 -14.38
CA ILE A 188 6.37 4.87 -13.34
C ILE A 188 7.23 3.69 -13.80
N GLN A 189 7.02 3.18 -15.02
CA GLN A 189 7.78 2.06 -15.55
C GLN A 189 9.28 2.38 -15.62
N ALA A 190 9.65 3.58 -16.05
CA ALA A 190 11.04 4.02 -16.10
C ALA A 190 11.69 4.05 -14.71
N LYS A 191 11.00 4.58 -13.69
CA LYS A 191 11.48 4.54 -12.30
C LYS A 191 11.72 3.11 -11.83
N LEU A 192 10.74 2.21 -12.04
CA LEU A 192 10.85 0.82 -11.58
C LEU A 192 11.97 0.04 -12.30
N LYS A 193 12.19 0.27 -13.59
CA LYS A 193 13.30 -0.35 -14.34
C LYS A 193 14.67 0.20 -13.96
N GLY A 194 14.74 1.43 -13.45
CA GLY A 194 15.97 2.09 -13.03
C GLY A 194 16.36 1.84 -11.59
N GLN A 195 15.55 1.11 -10.83
CA GLN A 195 15.87 0.70 -9.46
C GLN A 195 16.93 -0.40 -9.46
N ASP A 196 17.89 -0.28 -8.56
CA ASP A 196 18.91 -1.29 -8.25
C ASP A 196 18.76 -1.60 -6.76
N ASN A 197 17.70 -2.36 -6.47
CA ASN A 197 17.28 -2.73 -5.11
C ASN A 197 17.63 -4.20 -4.84
#